data_AF-A0A835AHL0-F1
#
_entry.id   AF-A0A835AHL0-F1
#
_cell.length_a   1.000
_cell.length_b   1.000
_cell.length_c   1.000
_cell.angle_alpha   90.00
_cell.angle_beta   90.00
_cell.angle_gamma   90.00
#
_symmetry.space_group_name_H-M   'P 1'
#
loop_
_entity.id
_entity.type
_entity.pdbx_description
1 polymer ?
#
loop_
_entity_poly.entity_id
_entity_poly.type
_entity_poly.pdbx_seq_one_letter_code
_entity_poly.pdbx_strand_id
1 'polypeptide(L)'
;MEMAQACSGNTPKSYSLNMYSDFVPMCIFSESNQGKLACEGKVEKKFDMKPHRENLMDYGKLCRERTNMFMVKPRKTELILDDNGKGMRPLPVHQLIQPGPKDKKKVPVPKANETKRIRMDRGELEKKLFKLFESQPNWSLKQLLQKTNQPEQFLKEILNEICVYNKRGPNQGTHELKPEYKKYTEDKATN
;
A
#
# COMPACT_ATOMS: atom_id res chain seq x y z
N MET A 1 35.30 -25.60 -3.06
CA MET A 1 35.23 -25.64 -1.58
C MET A 1 33.86 -26.18 -1.24
N GLU A 2 33.76 -27.44 -0.83
CA GLU A 2 32.47 -28.08 -0.51
C GLU A 2 32.12 -27.82 0.96
N MET A 3 30.90 -27.35 1.19
CA MET A 3 30.33 -27.14 2.52
C MET A 3 29.27 -28.23 2.73
N ALA A 4 29.57 -29.23 3.54
CA ALA A 4 28.61 -30.27 3.92
C ALA A 4 27.88 -29.86 5.22
N GLN A 5 26.55 -29.78 5.17
CA GLN A 5 25.71 -29.43 6.33
C GLN A 5 24.83 -30.61 6.75
N ALA A 6 24.60 -30.73 8.06
CA ALA A 6 23.98 -31.86 8.75
C ALA A 6 22.54 -32.17 8.30
N CYS A 7 22.25 -33.48 8.30
CA CYS A 7 21.06 -34.17 7.80
C CYS A 7 19.70 -33.49 8.05
N SER A 8 19.06 -33.06 6.96
CA SER A 8 17.62 -33.29 6.72
C SER A 8 17.52 -34.11 5.44
N GLY A 9 16.86 -35.28 5.49
CA GLY A 9 17.04 -36.37 4.51
C GLY A 9 16.68 -36.09 3.05
N ASN A 10 16.32 -34.86 2.69
CA ASN A 10 15.85 -34.51 1.35
C ASN A 10 16.47 -33.21 0.79
N THR A 11 17.51 -32.66 1.43
CA THR A 11 18.22 -31.47 0.93
C THR A 11 19.43 -31.86 0.07
N PRO A 12 19.68 -31.14 -1.05
CA PRO A 12 20.88 -31.37 -1.87
C PRO A 12 22.14 -31.22 -1.03
N LYS A 13 23.06 -32.19 -1.15
CA LYS A 13 24.30 -32.23 -0.38
C LYS A 13 25.43 -31.40 -0.99
N SER A 14 25.36 -31.16 -2.29
CA SER A 14 26.37 -30.41 -3.03
C SER A 14 25.73 -29.35 -3.94
N TYR A 15 26.43 -28.23 -4.07
CA TYR A 15 26.00 -27.08 -4.87
C TYR A 15 27.15 -26.58 -5.75
N SER A 16 26.79 -26.13 -6.95
CA SER A 16 27.68 -25.42 -7.88
C SER A 16 27.49 -23.92 -7.74
N LEU A 17 28.60 -23.17 -7.75
CA LEU A 17 28.60 -21.71 -7.71
C LEU A 17 28.87 -21.17 -9.12
N ASN A 18 27.98 -20.32 -9.62
CA ASN A 18 28.16 -19.60 -10.87
C ASN A 18 28.68 -18.21 -10.54
N MET A 19 29.99 -18.00 -10.71
CA MET A 19 30.64 -16.73 -10.42
C MET A 19 30.36 -15.72 -11.55
N TYR A 20 30.00 -14.50 -11.18
CA TYR A 20 29.92 -13.38 -12.11
C TYR A 20 31.30 -12.70 -12.17
N SER A 21 31.77 -12.39 -13.38
CA SER A 21 33.05 -11.69 -13.61
C SER A 21 32.91 -10.17 -13.61
N ASP A 22 31.69 -9.65 -13.69
CA ASP A 22 31.42 -8.24 -13.86
C ASP A 22 31.61 -7.46 -12.56
N PHE A 23 31.94 -6.18 -12.69
CA PHE A 23 32.05 -5.27 -11.56
C PHE A 23 30.72 -5.12 -10.82
N VAL A 24 30.77 -5.23 -9.49
CA VAL A 24 29.59 -5.19 -8.62
C VAL A 24 29.62 -3.95 -7.73
N PRO A 25 28.88 -2.88 -8.06
CA PRO A 25 28.86 -1.65 -7.26
C PRO A 25 27.92 -1.78 -6.04
N MET A 26 28.17 -2.76 -5.17
CA MET A 26 27.39 -2.96 -3.94
C MET A 26 28.25 -2.78 -2.69
N CYS A 27 27.67 -2.14 -1.68
CA CYS A 27 28.27 -1.97 -0.34
C CYS A 27 27.38 -2.66 0.71
N ILE A 28 28.00 -3.13 1.78
CA ILE A 28 27.35 -3.81 2.89
C ILE A 28 27.29 -2.84 4.07
N PHE A 29 26.09 -2.67 4.62
CA PHE A 29 25.85 -1.91 5.84
C PHE A 29 25.18 -2.80 6.87
N SER A 30 25.49 -2.60 8.14
CA SER A 30 24.86 -3.28 9.26
C SER A 30 24.18 -2.27 10.18
N GLU A 31 23.12 -2.72 10.84
CA GLU A 31 22.43 -1.98 11.90
C GLU A 31 22.43 -2.84 13.16
N SER A 32 22.92 -2.30 14.27
CA SER A 32 22.84 -2.99 15.55
C SER A 32 21.43 -2.93 16.12
N ASN A 33 21.10 -3.83 17.07
CA ASN A 33 19.83 -3.80 17.80
C ASN A 33 19.59 -2.49 18.59
N GLN A 34 20.62 -1.65 18.73
CA GLN A 34 20.56 -0.33 19.36
C GLN A 34 20.43 0.81 18.34
N GLY A 35 20.24 0.51 17.04
CA GLY A 35 20.07 1.49 15.97
C GLY A 35 21.37 2.14 15.49
N LYS A 36 22.53 1.58 15.83
CA LYS A 36 23.83 2.08 15.34
C LYS A 36 24.11 1.49 13.95
N LEU A 37 24.33 2.37 12.97
CA LEU A 37 24.69 1.99 11.60
C LEU A 37 26.21 1.89 11.43
N ALA A 38 26.67 0.89 10.68
CA ALA A 38 28.07 0.73 10.29
C ALA A 38 28.20 0.32 8.81
N CYS A 39 29.30 0.71 8.17
CA CYS A 39 29.66 0.27 6.82
C CYS A 39 30.67 -0.89 6.95
N GLU A 40 30.25 -2.09 6.54
CA GLU A 40 31.01 -3.33 6.71
C GLU A 40 31.99 -3.57 5.55
N GLY A 41 31.66 -3.08 4.35
CA GLY A 41 32.57 -3.21 3.21
C GLY A 41 31.91 -3.12 1.85
N LYS A 42 32.65 -3.57 0.82
CA LYS A 42 32.22 -3.61 -0.58
C LYS A 42 32.12 -5.06 -1.05
N VAL A 43 31.17 -5.34 -1.94
CA VAL A 43 31.00 -6.66 -2.55
C VAL A 43 31.97 -6.79 -3.73
N GLU A 44 32.94 -7.68 -3.62
CA GLU A 44 33.92 -7.92 -4.69
C GLU A 44 33.39 -8.88 -5.75
N LYS A 45 32.76 -9.98 -5.33
CA LYS A 45 32.32 -11.07 -6.21
C LYS A 45 30.87 -11.41 -5.93
N LYS A 46 30.10 -11.54 -7.00
CA LYS A 46 28.72 -12.06 -6.96
C LYS A 46 28.71 -13.47 -7.53
N PHE A 47 27.88 -14.34 -6.97
CA PHE A 47 27.67 -15.68 -7.52
C PHE A 47 26.27 -16.20 -7.24
N ASP A 48 25.78 -17.06 -8.13
CA ASP A 48 24.53 -17.79 -7.93
C ASP A 48 24.81 -19.25 -7.61
N MET A 49 24.17 -19.75 -6.55
CA MET A 49 24.28 -21.14 -6.15
C MET A 49 23.18 -21.98 -6.81
N LYS A 50 23.55 -23.12 -7.38
CA LYS A 50 22.61 -24.10 -7.98
C LYS A 50 22.89 -25.51 -7.43
N PRO A 51 21.87 -26.32 -7.16
CA PRO A 51 22.07 -27.72 -6.78
C PRO A 51 22.93 -28.45 -7.81
N HIS A 52 23.86 -29.29 -7.33
CA HIS A 52 24.72 -30.07 -8.20
C HIS A 52 23.92 -31.15 -8.96
N ARG A 53 24.40 -31.54 -10.16
CA ARG A 53 23.66 -32.43 -11.07
C ARG A 53 23.31 -33.78 -10.45
N GLU A 54 24.19 -34.33 -9.63
CA GLU A 54 24.00 -35.62 -8.97
C GLU A 54 22.79 -35.64 -8.01
N ASN A 55 22.43 -34.50 -7.42
CA ASN A 55 21.34 -34.37 -6.45
C ASN A 55 20.06 -33.77 -7.05
N LEU A 56 19.97 -33.66 -8.38
CA LEU A 56 18.89 -32.93 -9.05
C LEU A 56 17.53 -33.62 -8.94
N MET A 57 17.49 -34.96 -8.93
CA MET A 57 16.25 -35.73 -8.81
C MET A 57 15.59 -35.55 -7.44
N ASP A 58 16.37 -35.64 -6.35
CA ASP A 58 15.85 -35.47 -5.00
C ASP A 58 15.49 -34.01 -4.71
N TYR A 59 16.26 -33.05 -5.25
CA TYR A 59 15.87 -31.64 -5.24
C TYR A 59 14.52 -31.41 -5.93
N GLY A 60 14.29 -32.06 -7.07
CA GLY A 60 13.03 -32.00 -7.79
C GLY A 60 11.84 -32.51 -6.97
N LYS A 61 12.03 -33.61 -6.23
CA LYS A 61 11.02 -34.12 -5.28
C LYS A 61 10.73 -33.10 -4.18
N LEU A 62 11.76 -32.52 -3.57
CA LEU A 62 11.63 -31.48 -2.55
C LEU A 62 10.85 -30.25 -3.07
N CYS A 63 11.13 -29.79 -4.29
CA CYS A 63 10.41 -28.68 -4.91
C CYS A 63 8.90 -28.98 -5.10
N ARG A 64 8.56 -30.21 -5.51
CA ARG A 64 7.18 -30.66 -5.65
C ARG A 64 6.46 -30.74 -4.29
N GLU A 65 7.13 -31.29 -3.28
CA GLU A 65 6.60 -31.40 -1.92
C GLU A 65 6.29 -30.02 -1.33
N ARG A 66 7.22 -29.06 -1.44
CA ARG A 66 6.99 -27.67 -1.05
C ARG A 66 5.80 -27.06 -1.78
N THR A 67 5.73 -27.23 -3.10
CA THR A 67 4.62 -26.71 -3.90
C THR A 67 3.28 -27.29 -3.44
N ASN A 68 3.24 -28.60 -3.18
CA ASN A 68 2.04 -29.27 -2.68
C ASN A 68 1.61 -28.72 -1.32
N MET A 69 2.54 -28.60 -0.37
CA MET A 69 2.27 -28.00 0.95
C MET A 69 1.68 -26.59 0.87
N PHE A 70 2.20 -25.75 -0.03
CA PHE A 70 1.67 -24.39 -0.23
C PHE A 70 0.36 -24.35 -1.01
N MET A 71 0.06 -25.37 -1.82
CA MET A 71 -1.16 -25.44 -2.62
C MET A 71 -2.39 -25.84 -1.78
N VAL A 72 -2.18 -26.40 -0.59
CA VAL A 72 -3.25 -26.64 0.38
C VAL A 72 -3.80 -25.30 0.85
N LYS A 73 -4.98 -24.91 0.36
CA LYS A 73 -5.66 -23.69 0.82
C LYS A 73 -6.13 -23.92 2.27
N PRO A 74 -5.62 -23.16 3.27
CA PRO A 74 -6.05 -23.32 4.66
C PRO A 74 -7.48 -22.83 4.90
N ARG A 75 -8.05 -22.09 3.93
CA ARG A 75 -9.40 -21.54 4.02
C ARG A 75 -10.34 -22.37 3.15
N LYS A 76 -11.31 -23.02 3.80
CA LYS A 76 -12.44 -23.68 3.14
C LYS A 76 -13.62 -22.72 3.14
N THR A 77 -14.18 -22.42 1.98
CA THR A 77 -15.47 -21.74 1.87
C THR A 77 -16.53 -22.81 1.89
N GLU A 78 -17.26 -22.93 2.99
CA GLU A 78 -18.41 -23.82 3.08
C GLU A 78 -19.67 -23.03 2.68
N LEU A 79 -20.48 -23.61 1.79
CA LEU A 79 -21.81 -23.10 1.51
C LEU A 79 -22.70 -23.52 2.68
N ILE A 80 -23.22 -22.55 3.42
CA ILE A 80 -24.24 -22.79 4.44
C ILE A 80 -25.54 -23.03 3.67
N LEU A 81 -25.87 -24.29 3.43
CA LEU A 81 -27.05 -24.70 2.65
C LEU A 81 -28.37 -24.44 3.40
N ASP A 82 -28.31 -24.19 4.71
CA ASP A 82 -29.47 -24.09 5.60
C ASP A 82 -29.63 -22.68 6.23
N ASP A 83 -29.29 -21.63 5.48
CA ASP A 83 -29.59 -20.26 5.90
C ASP A 83 -31.06 -19.94 5.57
N ASN A 84 -31.93 -20.20 6.53
CA ASN A 84 -33.37 -19.87 6.48
C ASN A 84 -33.64 -18.34 6.52
N GLY A 85 -32.69 -17.51 6.08
CA GLY A 85 -32.78 -16.06 6.03
C GLY A 85 -32.79 -15.35 7.39
N LYS A 86 -32.64 -16.09 8.49
CA LYS A 86 -32.79 -15.58 9.87
C LYS A 86 -31.67 -14.62 10.28
N GLY A 87 -30.53 -14.64 9.59
CA GLY A 87 -29.39 -13.74 9.82
C GLY A 87 -29.27 -12.57 8.83
N MET A 88 -30.15 -12.49 7.83
CA MET A 88 -30.07 -11.46 6.78
C MET A 88 -30.52 -10.12 7.34
N ARG A 89 -29.59 -9.15 7.47
CA ARG A 89 -29.96 -7.76 7.69
C ARG A 89 -30.40 -7.16 6.36
N PRO A 90 -31.57 -6.52 6.26
CA PRO A 90 -31.97 -5.86 5.03
C PRO A 90 -30.92 -4.81 4.65
N LEU A 91 -30.52 -4.82 3.37
CA LEU A 91 -29.67 -3.78 2.80
C LEU A 91 -30.34 -2.42 3.03
N PRO A 92 -29.58 -1.34 3.32
CA PRO A 92 -30.14 0.00 3.35
C PRO A 92 -30.74 0.30 1.97
N VAL A 93 -32.07 0.24 1.89
CA VAL A 93 -32.82 0.58 0.68
C VAL A 93 -32.54 2.05 0.40
N HIS A 94 -31.68 2.34 -0.57
CA HIS A 94 -31.69 3.65 -1.21
C HIS A 94 -33.08 3.80 -1.83
N GLN A 95 -33.77 4.85 -1.39
CA GLN A 95 -35.19 5.10 -1.53
C GLN A 95 -35.69 4.91 -2.96
N LEU A 96 -36.22 3.72 -3.26
CA LEU A 96 -37.12 3.52 -4.38
C LEU A 96 -38.51 3.98 -3.94
N ILE A 97 -38.85 5.17 -4.42
CA ILE A 97 -40.14 5.83 -4.29
C ILE A 97 -41.23 4.90 -4.83
N GLN A 98 -42.19 4.51 -3.99
CA GLN A 98 -43.55 4.17 -4.41
C GLN A 98 -44.57 4.77 -3.42
N PRO A 99 -45.73 5.25 -3.91
CA PRO A 99 -46.65 6.06 -3.13
C PRO A 99 -47.61 5.17 -2.33
N GLY A 100 -47.67 5.40 -1.02
CA GLY A 100 -48.69 4.83 -0.14
C GLY A 100 -49.02 5.85 0.94
N PRO A 101 -50.30 6.20 1.15
CA PRO A 101 -50.66 7.19 2.15
C PRO A 101 -50.69 6.49 3.51
N LYS A 102 -49.91 6.98 4.46
CA LYS A 102 -50.29 7.01 5.87
C LYS A 102 -49.32 7.83 6.69
N ASP A 103 -49.90 8.84 7.31
CA ASP A 103 -49.42 9.75 8.32
C ASP A 103 -48.43 9.13 9.31
N LYS A 104 -47.35 9.87 9.61
CA LYS A 104 -47.05 10.33 10.98
C LYS A 104 -45.80 11.20 11.00
N LYS A 105 -46.03 12.44 11.47
CA LYS A 105 -45.07 13.46 11.91
C LYS A 105 -43.74 12.88 12.42
N LYS A 106 -42.63 13.19 11.74
CA LYS A 106 -41.31 13.34 12.36
C LYS A 106 -40.60 14.55 11.77
N VAL A 107 -40.11 15.36 12.71
CA VAL A 107 -39.37 16.60 12.57
C VAL A 107 -38.30 16.52 11.47
N PRO A 108 -38.20 17.49 10.54
CA PRO A 108 -37.10 17.52 9.59
C PRO A 108 -35.81 17.87 10.34
N VAL A 109 -35.00 16.86 10.66
CA VAL A 109 -33.55 17.05 10.80
C VAL A 109 -33.06 17.48 9.42
N PRO A 110 -32.34 18.61 9.29
CA PRO A 110 -31.87 19.06 7.98
C PRO A 110 -30.96 17.97 7.43
N LYS A 111 -31.45 17.28 6.38
CA LYS A 111 -30.65 16.34 5.59
C LYS A 111 -29.41 17.11 5.16
N ALA A 112 -28.25 16.70 5.67
CA ALA A 112 -26.98 17.16 5.16
C ALA A 112 -27.04 17.04 3.64
N ASN A 113 -26.93 18.17 2.95
CA ASN A 113 -26.94 18.23 1.51
C ASN A 113 -26.04 17.10 0.97
N GLU A 114 -26.64 16.10 0.33
CA GLU A 114 -25.99 15.38 -0.75
C GLU A 114 -25.85 16.38 -1.90
N THR A 115 -25.04 17.42 -1.67
CA THR A 115 -24.52 18.23 -2.74
C THR A 115 -23.72 17.24 -3.55
N LYS A 116 -24.23 16.88 -4.73
CA LYS A 116 -23.41 16.40 -5.84
C LYS A 116 -22.11 17.19 -5.74
N ARG A 117 -20.99 16.53 -5.47
CA ARG A 117 -19.70 17.20 -5.31
C ARG A 117 -19.34 17.76 -6.68
N ILE A 118 -19.80 18.98 -6.94
CA ILE A 118 -19.56 19.69 -8.19
C ILE A 118 -18.07 19.97 -8.20
N ARG A 119 -17.44 19.64 -9.34
CA ARG A 119 -16.04 19.98 -9.58
C ARG A 119 -15.91 21.50 -9.43
N MET A 120 -15.17 21.93 -8.41
CA MET A 120 -14.85 23.34 -8.28
C MET A 120 -13.79 23.73 -9.32
N ASP A 121 -13.67 25.02 -9.58
CA ASP A 121 -12.63 25.51 -10.49
C ASP A 121 -11.24 25.11 -9.98
N ARG A 122 -10.36 24.71 -10.91
CA ARG A 122 -9.01 24.21 -10.60
C ARG A 122 -8.21 25.24 -9.80
N GLY A 123 -8.25 26.51 -10.19
CA GLY A 123 -7.50 27.57 -9.51
C GLY A 123 -8.02 27.86 -8.10
N GLU A 124 -9.32 27.67 -7.86
CA GLU A 124 -9.90 27.83 -6.52
C GLU A 124 -9.54 26.66 -5.60
N LEU A 125 -9.49 25.43 -6.13
CA LEU A 125 -9.08 24.24 -5.38
C LEU A 125 -7.62 24.30 -4.96
N GLU A 126 -6.74 24.73 -5.86
CA GLU A 126 -5.31 24.94 -5.57
C GLU A 126 -5.13 25.93 -4.42
N LYS A 127 -5.76 27.10 -4.48
CA LYS A 127 -5.72 28.10 -3.38
C LYS A 127 -6.21 27.52 -2.05
N LYS A 128 -7.30 26.75 -2.08
CA LYS A 128 -7.85 26.10 -0.89
C LYS A 128 -6.91 25.02 -0.33
N LEU A 129 -6.24 24.26 -1.20
CA LEU A 129 -5.24 23.27 -0.81
C LEU A 129 -4.02 23.94 -0.18
N PHE A 130 -3.47 25.00 -0.78
CA PHE A 130 -2.34 25.74 -0.19
C PHE A 130 -2.66 26.24 1.22
N LYS A 131 -3.85 26.83 1.43
CA LYS A 131 -4.30 27.25 2.77
C LYS A 131 -4.43 26.10 3.77
N LEU A 132 -4.83 24.90 3.33
CA LEU A 132 -4.88 23.72 4.19
C LEU A 132 -3.46 23.28 4.60
N PHE A 133 -2.51 23.31 3.67
CA PHE A 133 -1.12 22.94 3.92
C PHE A 133 -0.34 23.96 4.78
N GLU A 134 -0.76 25.22 4.82
CA GLU A 134 -0.27 26.20 5.79
C GLU A 134 -0.63 25.81 7.23
N SER A 135 -1.81 25.21 7.45
CA SER A 135 -2.25 24.79 8.78
C SER A 135 -1.51 23.55 9.30
N GLN A 136 -1.18 22.60 8.42
CA GLN A 136 -0.34 21.46 8.75
C GLN A 136 0.38 20.93 7.51
N PRO A 137 1.65 20.50 7.63
CA PRO A 137 2.49 20.18 6.49
C PRO A 137 2.06 18.91 5.74
N ASN A 138 1.32 18.01 6.40
CA ASN A 138 0.93 16.72 5.86
C ASN A 138 -0.58 16.51 6.01
N TRP A 139 -1.24 16.06 4.94
CA TRP A 139 -2.67 15.76 4.94
C TRP A 139 -2.97 14.40 4.34
N SER A 140 -3.86 13.62 4.93
CA SER A 140 -4.34 12.38 4.30
C SER A 140 -5.38 12.67 3.21
N LEU A 141 -5.44 11.80 2.19
CA LEU A 141 -6.41 11.93 1.09
C LEU A 141 -7.86 12.02 1.60
N LYS A 142 -8.20 11.24 2.64
CA LYS A 142 -9.56 11.25 3.24
C LYS A 142 -9.92 12.60 3.85
N GLN A 143 -8.97 13.24 4.54
CA GLN A 143 -9.19 14.56 5.14
C GLN A 143 -9.33 15.66 4.08
N LEU A 144 -8.49 15.61 3.03
CA LEU A 144 -8.59 16.54 1.90
C LEU A 144 -9.94 16.40 1.19
N LEU A 145 -10.44 15.17 1.02
CA LEU A 145 -11.74 14.91 0.43
C LEU A 145 -12.90 15.56 1.21
N GLN A 146 -12.86 15.46 2.54
CA GLN A 146 -13.88 16.06 3.41
C GLN A 146 -13.80 17.59 3.46
N LYS A 147 -12.59 18.16 3.48
CA LYS A 147 -12.40 19.63 3.55
C LYS A 147 -12.71 20.32 2.23
N THR A 148 -12.41 19.67 1.11
CA THR A 148 -12.61 20.23 -0.23
C THR A 148 -14.00 19.92 -0.79
N ASN A 149 -14.66 18.86 -0.33
CA ASN A 149 -15.92 18.33 -0.90
C ASN A 149 -15.80 18.06 -2.41
N GLN A 150 -14.64 17.61 -2.87
CA GLN A 150 -14.37 17.30 -4.27
C GLN A 150 -14.46 15.80 -4.54
N PRO A 151 -14.74 15.38 -5.79
CA PRO A 151 -14.66 13.97 -6.15
C PRO A 151 -13.22 13.48 -6.08
N GLU A 152 -13.02 12.26 -5.60
CA GLU A 152 -11.69 11.69 -5.31
C GLU A 152 -10.76 11.70 -6.53
N GLN A 153 -11.30 11.41 -7.70
CA GLN A 153 -10.52 11.36 -8.94
C GLN A 153 -9.95 12.73 -9.32
N PHE A 154 -10.78 13.79 -9.26
CA PHE A 154 -10.36 15.15 -9.56
C PHE A 154 -9.35 15.68 -8.54
N LEU A 155 -9.57 15.35 -7.26
CA LEU A 155 -8.63 15.72 -6.20
C LEU A 155 -7.27 15.04 -6.40
N LYS A 156 -7.24 13.77 -6.80
CA LYS A 156 -5.99 13.04 -7.10
C LYS A 156 -5.24 13.62 -8.29
N GLU A 157 -5.93 14.08 -9.33
CA GLU A 157 -5.30 14.72 -10.50
C GLU A 157 -4.50 15.96 -10.07
N ILE A 158 -5.12 16.86 -9.31
CA ILE A 158 -4.45 18.08 -8.83
C ILE A 158 -3.36 17.75 -7.81
N LEU A 159 -3.62 16.84 -6.85
CA LEU A 159 -2.60 16.43 -5.88
C LEU A 159 -1.37 15.79 -6.55
N ASN A 160 -1.53 15.14 -7.70
CA ASN A 160 -0.38 14.59 -8.44
C ASN A 160 0.48 15.69 -9.08
N GLU A 161 -0.12 16.84 -9.42
CA GLU A 161 0.60 17.97 -9.99
C GLU A 161 1.36 18.78 -8.92
N ILE A 162 0.73 19.06 -7.77
CA ILE A 162 1.27 19.99 -6.76
C ILE A 162 1.82 19.33 -5.49
N CYS A 163 1.47 18.08 -5.21
CA CYS A 163 1.90 17.36 -3.99
C CYS A 163 2.79 16.15 -4.30
N VAL A 164 3.49 15.68 -3.26
CA VAL A 164 4.22 14.42 -3.19
C VAL A 164 3.44 13.49 -2.26
N TYR A 165 3.30 12.22 -2.65
CA TYR A 165 2.66 11.20 -1.83
C TYR A 165 3.69 10.40 -1.03
N ASN A 166 3.58 10.45 0.29
CA ASN A 166 4.47 9.77 1.21
C ASN A 166 4.12 8.29 1.30
N LYS A 167 4.92 7.44 0.63
CA LYS A 167 4.70 5.99 0.57
C LYS A 167 5.27 5.21 1.77
N ARG A 168 6.16 5.82 2.56
CA ARG A 168 6.90 5.16 3.66
C ARG A 168 7.16 6.15 4.81
N GLY A 169 7.48 5.61 5.98
CA GLY A 169 7.83 6.39 7.18
C GLY A 169 6.63 6.79 8.04
N PRO A 170 6.83 7.61 9.09
CA PRO A 170 5.77 8.01 10.04
C PRO A 170 4.63 8.79 9.37
N ASN A 171 4.87 9.41 8.22
CA ASN A 171 3.89 10.15 7.42
C ASN A 171 3.31 9.33 6.27
N GLN A 172 3.41 7.99 6.31
CA GLN A 172 2.86 7.11 5.27
C GLN A 172 1.37 7.38 5.03
N GLY A 173 0.97 7.48 3.76
CA GLY A 173 -0.43 7.72 3.38
C GLY A 173 -0.86 9.18 3.41
N THR A 174 0.08 10.10 3.61
CA THR A 174 -0.16 11.54 3.55
C THR A 174 0.40 12.16 2.27
N HIS A 175 -0.18 13.29 1.88
CA HIS A 175 0.30 14.18 0.84
C HIS A 175 1.01 15.37 1.48
N GLU A 176 2.09 15.83 0.84
CA GLU A 176 2.83 17.04 1.19
C GLU A 176 3.01 17.90 -0.05
N LEU A 177 3.06 19.23 0.07
CA LEU A 177 3.35 20.09 -1.08
C LEU A 177 4.77 19.85 -1.60
N LYS A 178 4.93 19.87 -2.94
CA LYS A 178 6.27 19.83 -3.54
C LYS A 178 7.11 21.01 -3.01
N PRO A 179 8.43 20.80 -2.82
CA PRO A 179 9.32 21.85 -2.32
C PRO A 179 9.37 23.09 -3.21
N GLU A 180 9.08 22.94 -4.51
CA GLU A 180 8.97 24.03 -5.48
C GLU A 180 7.84 25.03 -5.16
N TYR A 181 6.73 24.55 -4.60
CA TYR A 181 5.61 25.41 -4.20
C TYR A 181 5.71 25.94 -2.76
N LYS A 182 6.59 25.37 -1.92
CA LYS A 182 6.87 25.91 -0.58
C LYS A 182 7.57 27.28 -0.63
N LYS A 183 8.37 27.54 -1.66
CA LYS A 183 9.08 28.83 -1.81
C LYS A 183 8.13 29.97 -2.19
N TYR A 184 7.14 29.69 -3.03
CA TYR A 184 6.13 30.67 -3.44
C TYR A 184 5.24 31.17 -2.27
N THR A 185 5.08 30.38 -1.20
CA THR A 185 4.36 30.83 -0.01
C THR A 185 5.20 31.75 0.89
N GLU A 186 6.53 31.58 0.94
CA GLU A 186 7.41 32.49 1.68
C GLU A 186 7.51 33.86 0.99
N ASP A 187 7.63 33.87 -0.35
CA ASP A 187 7.73 35.11 -1.14
C ASP A 187 6.45 35.96 -1.13
N LYS A 188 5.28 35.38 -0.82
CA LYS A 188 4.01 36.12 -0.68
C LYS A 188 3.72 36.61 0.75
N ALA A 189 4.41 36.10 1.76
CA ALA A 189 4.25 36.58 3.13
C ALA A 189 5.10 37.83 3.43
N THR A 190 5.96 38.26 2.49
CA THR A 190 6.86 39.42 2.65
C THR A 190 6.51 40.63 1.78
N ASN A 191 5.28 40.74 1.28
CA ASN A 191 4.81 41.94 0.57
C ASN A 191 3.38 42.32 0.96
#